data_AF-A0A1Q9JL65-F1
#
_entry.id   AF-A0A1Q9JL65-F1
#
_cell.length_a   1.000
_cell.length_b   1.000
_cell.length_c   1.000
_cell.angle_alpha   90.00
_cell.angle_beta   90.00
_cell.angle_gamma   90.00
#
_symmetry.space_group_name_H-M   'P 1'
#
loop_
_entity.id
_entity.type
_entity.pdbx_description
1 polymer ?
#
loop_
_entity_poly.entity_id
_entity_poly.type
_entity_poly.pdbx_seq_one_letter_code
_entity_poly.pdbx_strand_id
1 'polypeptide(L)' 'MPDWRFQRTRISRKHIDGLFATTARFSQKAKDYANTHHIILVDGERLVKLMIEYNSCVSARKFFEIKAIDTDALAEYQDD' A
#
# COMPACT_ATOMS: atom_id res chain seq x y z
N MET A 1 -1.76 -29.46 16.92
CA MET A 1 -2.28 -28.10 16.64
C MET A 1 -1.45 -27.12 17.45
N PRO A 2 -0.69 -26.19 16.84
CA PRO A 2 0.20 -25.34 17.60
C PRO A 2 -0.53 -24.13 18.21
N ASP A 3 -0.14 -23.84 19.45
CA ASP A 3 -0.67 -22.86 20.39
C ASP A 3 -0.49 -21.40 19.90
N TRP A 4 -1.57 -20.61 19.93
CA TRP A 4 -1.64 -19.24 19.39
C TRP A 4 -1.52 -18.18 20.49
N ARG A 5 -0.49 -18.27 21.33
CA ARG A 5 -0.20 -17.21 22.31
C ARG A 5 0.40 -15.98 21.63
N PHE A 6 -0.48 -15.06 21.23
CA PHE A 6 -0.16 -13.70 20.81
C PHE A 6 0.66 -12.99 21.90
N GLN A 7 1.96 -12.84 21.69
CA GLN A 7 2.81 -12.01 22.56
C GLN A 7 2.63 -10.54 22.20
N ARG A 8 2.15 -9.75 23.16
CA ARG A 8 1.94 -8.31 23.04
C ARG A 8 3.27 -7.59 23.29
N THR A 9 4.09 -7.39 22.27
CA THR A 9 5.29 -6.55 22.37
C THR A 9 4.90 -5.07 22.23
N ARG A 10 4.91 -4.32 23.35
CA ARG A 10 4.86 -2.85 23.31
C ARG A 10 6.19 -2.34 22.76
N ILE A 11 6.25 -2.06 21.47
CA ILE A 11 7.40 -1.37 20.87
C ILE A 11 7.17 0.14 21.07
N SER A 12 7.83 0.70 22.08
CA SER A 12 7.84 2.14 22.35
C SER A 12 8.74 2.86 21.33
N ARG A 13 8.16 3.34 20.22
CA ARG A 13 8.74 4.36 19.34
C ARG A 13 7.59 5.20 18.73
N LYS A 14 7.30 6.37 19.33
CA LYS A 14 6.09 7.20 19.13
C LYS A 14 4.80 6.43 19.47
N HIS A 15 4.06 6.91 20.47
CA HIS A 15 2.87 6.23 21.00
C HIS A 15 1.77 6.21 19.92
N ILE A 16 1.62 5.07 19.23
CA ILE A 16 0.49 4.78 18.35
C ILE A 16 -0.46 3.93 19.17
N ASP A 17 -1.65 4.45 19.46
CA ASP A 17 -2.63 3.78 20.32
C ASP A 17 -3.36 2.65 19.59
N GLY A 18 -3.35 2.65 18.25
CA GLY A 18 -3.92 1.58 17.45
C GLY A 18 -3.67 1.71 15.95
N LEU A 19 -3.83 0.60 15.24
CA LEU A 19 -3.81 0.51 13.78
C LEU A 19 -5.11 -0.15 13.34
N PHE A 20 -5.88 0.55 12.50
CA PHE A 20 -7.07 -0.01 11.87
C PHE A 20 -6.88 -0.06 10.35
N ALA A 21 -7.07 -1.25 9.79
CA ALA A 21 -7.05 -1.48 8.35
C ALA A 21 -8.43 -1.91 7.86
N THR A 22 -8.85 -1.42 6.70
CA THR A 22 -10.11 -1.80 6.05
C THR A 22 -9.94 -1.79 4.53
N THR A 23 -10.77 -2.54 3.81
CA THR A 23 -10.82 -2.54 2.34
C THR A 23 -11.66 -1.39 1.78
N ALA A 24 -12.46 -0.72 2.63
CA ALA A 24 -13.28 0.43 2.25
C ALA A 24 -12.58 1.77 2.58
N ARG A 25 -13.28 2.89 2.39
CA ARG A 25 -12.81 4.21 2.81
C ARG A 25 -13.34 4.57 4.20
N PHE A 26 -12.52 5.23 5.01
CA PHE A 26 -12.95 5.81 6.28
C PHE A 26 -13.79 7.07 6.06
N SER A 27 -14.84 7.25 6.88
CA SER A 27 -15.59 8.50 6.94
C SER A 27 -14.73 9.64 7.51
N GLN A 28 -15.11 10.90 7.25
CA GLN A 28 -14.37 12.04 7.79
C GLN A 28 -14.32 12.03 9.32
N LYS A 29 -15.45 11.73 9.97
CA LYS A 29 -15.53 11.61 11.44
C LYS A 29 -14.52 10.59 12.01
N ALA A 30 -14.32 9.47 11.33
CA ALA A 30 -13.36 8.46 11.76
C ALA A 30 -11.91 8.95 11.65
N LYS A 31 -11.59 9.70 10.58
CA LYS A 31 -10.28 10.34 10.41
C LYS A 31 -10.01 11.38 11.50
N ASP A 32 -11.02 12.20 11.80
CA ASP A 32 -10.91 13.22 12.85
C ASP A 32 -10.68 12.60 14.23
N TYR A 33 -11.41 11.53 14.54
CA TYR A 33 -11.21 10.77 15.79
C TYR A 33 -9.80 10.18 15.89
N ALA A 34 -9.30 9.59 14.79
CA ALA A 34 -8.00 8.95 14.76
C ALA A 34 -6.84 9.95 14.94
N ASN A 35 -6.97 11.16 14.39
CA ASN A 35 -5.98 12.24 14.55
C ASN A 35 -5.80 12.63 16.03
N THR A 36 -6.90 12.69 16.80
CA THR A 36 -6.87 13.06 18.22
C THR A 36 -6.29 11.95 19.12
N HIS A 37 -6.47 10.69 18.73
CA HIS A 37 -6.11 9.52 19.54
C HIS A 37 -4.84 8.81 19.06
N HIS A 38 -4.02 9.43 18.21
CA HIS A 38 -2.81 8.81 17.63
C HIS A 38 -3.07 7.41 17.02
N ILE A 39 -4.21 7.24 16.36
CA ILE A 39 -4.59 6.00 15.68
C ILE A 39 -4.20 6.11 14.21
N ILE A 40 -3.55 5.07 13.69
CA ILE A 40 -3.26 4.98 12.26
C ILE A 40 -4.42 4.29 11.54
N LEU A 41 -4.95 4.96 10.52
CA LEU A 41 -5.95 4.41 9.61
C LEU A 41 -5.29 4.04 8.28
N VAL A 42 -5.52 2.81 7.83
CA VAL A 42 -5.10 2.30 6.52
C VAL A 42 -6.34 1.89 5.74
N ASP A 43 -6.69 2.67 4.72
CA ASP A 43 -7.80 2.33 3.81
C ASP A 43 -7.35 1.32 2.75
N GLY A 44 -8.31 0.85 1.95
CA GLY A 44 -8.06 -0.20 0.96
C GLY A 44 -7.03 0.20 -0.09
N GLU A 45 -7.06 1.45 -0.56
CA GLU A 45 -6.12 1.95 -1.58
C GLU A 45 -4.69 1.97 -1.03
N ARG A 46 -4.50 2.51 0.18
CA ARG A 46 -3.20 2.52 0.84
C ARG A 46 -2.74 1.11 1.18
N LEU A 47 -3.64 0.26 1.65
CA LEU A 47 -3.35 -1.14 1.97
C LEU A 47 -2.82 -1.88 0.74
N VAL A 48 -3.52 -1.79 -0.39
CA VAL A 48 -3.12 -2.44 -1.63
C VAL A 48 -1.78 -1.89 -2.13
N LYS A 49 -1.55 -0.58 -2.07
CA LYS A 49 -0.26 0.02 -2.44
C LYS A 49 0.88 -0.58 -1.62
N LEU A 50 0.70 -0.70 -0.31
CA LEU A 50 1.69 -1.32 0.59
C LEU A 50 1.87 -2.81 0.28
N MET A 51 0.79 -3.56 0.03
CA MET A 51 0.87 -4.98 -0.33
C MET A 51 1.71 -5.19 -1.60
N ILE A 52 1.52 -4.34 -2.61
CA ILE A 52 2.30 -4.38 -3.86
C ILE A 52 3.76 -3.95 -3.61
N GLU A 53 3.98 -2.83 -2.93
CA GLU A 53 5.31 -2.27 -2.68
C GLU A 53 6.22 -3.24 -1.90
N TYR A 54 5.67 -3.91 -0.89
CA TYR A 54 6.40 -4.88 -0.07
C TYR A 54 6.23 -6.33 -0.54
N ASN A 55 5.54 -6.55 -1.67
CA ASN A 55 5.21 -7.86 -2.21
C ASN A 55 4.63 -8.83 -1.15
N SER A 56 3.81 -8.30 -0.25
CA SER A 56 3.22 -9.02 0.88
C SER A 56 1.77 -9.35 0.57
N CYS A 57 1.37 -10.61 0.83
CA CYS A 57 0.01 -11.10 0.58
C CYS A 57 -0.47 -10.99 -0.89
N VAL A 58 0.45 -10.87 -1.84
CA VAL A 58 0.17 -10.82 -3.29
C VAL A 58 1.02 -11.83 -4.06
N SER A 59 0.55 -12.23 -5.23
CA SER A 59 1.31 -13.06 -6.17
C SER A 59 1.25 -12.44 -7.56
N ALA A 60 2.41 -12.20 -8.16
CA ALA A 60 2.51 -11.70 -9.53
C ALA A 60 1.92 -12.73 -10.49
N ARG A 61 0.85 -12.36 -11.21
CA ARG A 61 0.20 -13.24 -12.20
C ARG A 61 0.66 -13.00 -13.62
N LYS A 62 1.01 -11.75 -13.96
CA LYS A 62 1.43 -11.37 -15.31
C LYS A 62 2.35 -10.15 -15.24
N PHE A 63 3.42 -10.20 -16.02
CA PHE A 63 4.32 -9.07 -16.22
C PHE A 63 3.99 -8.43 -17.56
N PHE A 64 3.91 -7.11 -17.58
CA PHE A 64 3.71 -6.32 -18.80
C PHE A 64 4.91 -5.42 -18.98
N GLU A 65 5.51 -5.49 -20.16
CA GLU A 65 6.51 -4.53 -20.60
C GLU A 65 5.78 -3.40 -21.34
N ILE A 66 5.87 -2.17 -20.83
CA ILE A 66 5.33 -0.99 -21.50
C ILE A 66 6.47 -0.39 -22.32
N LYS A 67 6.36 -0.46 -23.65
CA LYS A 67 7.31 0.16 -24.57
C LYS A 67 6.75 1.49 -25.04
N ALA A 68 7.54 2.55 -24.92
CA ALA A 68 7.25 3.82 -25.56
C ALA A 68 7.72 3.78 -27.02
N ILE A 69 7.01 4.50 -27.88
CA ILE A 69 7.45 4.72 -29.26
C ILE A 69 8.62 5.71 -29.20
N ASP A 70 9.76 5.32 -29.75
CA ASP A 70 10.91 6.20 -29.92
C ASP A 70 10.68 7.07 -31.16
N THR A 71 10.21 8.29 -30.93
CA THR A 71 9.86 9.22 -32.01
C THR A 71 11.08 9.76 -32.74
N ASP A 72 12.22 9.87 -32.05
CA ASP A 72 13.44 10.44 -32.61
C ASP A 72 14.08 9.43 -33.57
N ALA A 73 14.15 8.16 -33.15
CA ALA A 73 14.58 7.06 -34.02
C ALA A 73 13.62 6.87 -35.21
N LEU A 74 12.30 7.00 -34.99
CA LEU A 74 11.31 6.87 -36.07
C LEU A 74 11.39 7.97 -37.14
N ALA A 75 11.77 9.20 -36.75
CA ALA A 75 11.92 10.30 -37.69
C ALA A 75 13.07 10.07 -38.68
N GLU A 76 14.16 9.43 -38.25
CA GLU A 76 15.33 9.10 -39.08
C GLU A 76 15.02 8.07 -40.19
N TYR A 77 13.97 7.25 -40.02
CA TYR A 77 13.52 6.29 -41.03
C TYR A 77 12.58 6.87 -42.10
N GLN A 78 12.18 8.14 -42.01
CA GLN A 78 11.25 8.77 -42.95
C GLN A 78 11.92 9.55 -44.09
N ASP A 79 13.26 9.57 -44.15
CA ASP A 79 14.06 10.33 -45.11
C ASP A 79 14.50 9.55 -46.38
N ASP A 80 13.82 8.44 -46.73
CA ASP A 80 13.99 7.70 -48.02
C ASP A 80 13.03 8.15 -49.13
#